data_AF-A0AAN8WM17-F1
#
_entry.id   AF-A0AAN8WM17-F1
#
_cell.length_a   1.000
_cell.length_b   1.000
_cell.length_c   1.000
_cell.angle_alpha   90.00
_cell.angle_beta   90.00
_cell.angle_gamma   90.00
#
_symmetry.space_group_name_H-M   'P 1'
#
loop_
_entity.id
_entity.type
_entity.pdbx_description
1 polymer ?
#
loop_
_entity_poly.entity_id
_entity_poly.type
_entity_poly.pdbx_seq_one_letter_code
_entity_poly.pdbx_strand_id
1 'polypeptide(L)'
;SDDEDKAKKVTVRFEKPETERSRKALEKSYGFLLRQIKEEPWIEVNYHKYGSEYSEFEHRKLYCMYEDEHVDQFNLSPQDYLNQLVPPTEEVKMLTPGLPSHLMCRSGLKSLDLHEHVKTAMINAGVASFTELIEVLERGNSVDFVLSVLKVLQQVAVLVQGNWVVKSELIYPKESKSESGVSNDLVQRGRDFVLYLFTKNTSVIRSEVAEMVRLPGADIKDILSGVSTHSTERGIWEFLLPTDHAFLKKYPEVFQRQQMIWQSRSEQLSHIFTEKIKQEDAKASVSSSRKSHSRASNIDDILSNQKHPVPAKQRKGNVAEQS
;
A
#
# COMPACT_ATOMS: atom_id res chain seq x y z
N SER A 1 -13.15 -82.19 57.09
CA SER A 1 -13.38 -81.99 55.65
C SER A 1 -14.43 -80.93 55.48
N ASP A 2 -14.16 -79.69 55.87
CA ASP A 2 -13.04 -78.85 55.39
C ASP A 2 -13.08 -78.77 53.87
N ASP A 3 -13.71 -77.71 53.39
CA ASP A 3 -13.23 -76.94 52.24
C ASP A 3 -13.63 -75.48 52.45
N GLU A 4 -12.83 -74.88 53.34
CA GLU A 4 -12.44 -73.47 53.44
C GLU A 4 -13.21 -72.46 52.58
N ASP A 5 -13.96 -71.60 53.27
CA ASP A 5 -14.32 -70.25 52.83
C ASP A 5 -13.06 -69.46 52.44
N LYS A 6 -12.63 -69.61 51.17
CA LYS A 6 -11.54 -68.82 50.58
C LYS A 6 -11.96 -67.36 50.55
N ALA A 7 -11.47 -66.61 51.52
CA ALA A 7 -11.60 -65.17 51.63
C ALA A 7 -11.33 -64.49 50.27
N LYS A 8 -12.39 -64.02 49.62
CA LYS A 8 -12.30 -63.22 48.40
C LYS A 8 -11.66 -61.88 48.78
N LYS A 9 -10.43 -61.66 48.31
CA LYS A 9 -9.72 -60.39 48.47
C LYS A 9 -10.51 -59.29 47.76
N VAL A 10 -11.28 -58.52 48.52
CA VAL A 10 -12.02 -57.35 48.03
C VAL A 10 -11.01 -56.25 47.75
N THR A 11 -10.48 -56.22 46.53
CA THR A 11 -9.69 -55.09 46.06
C THR A 11 -10.65 -53.96 45.71
N VAL A 12 -10.79 -53.01 46.63
CA VAL A 12 -11.50 -51.75 46.39
C VAL A 12 -10.71 -50.98 45.33
N ARG A 13 -11.15 -51.04 44.07
CA ARG A 13 -10.64 -50.16 43.02
C ARG A 13 -11.24 -48.79 43.27
N PHE A 14 -10.46 -47.89 43.85
CA PHE A 14 -10.81 -46.47 43.91
C PHE A 14 -10.92 -45.96 42.46
N GLU A 15 -12.09 -45.46 42.08
CA GLU A 15 -12.29 -44.72 40.84
C GLU A 15 -11.30 -43.56 40.82
N LYS A 16 -10.37 -43.56 39.85
CA LYS A 16 -9.55 -42.37 39.60
C LYS A 16 -10.53 -41.23 39.28
N PRO A 17 -10.35 -40.02 39.83
CA PRO A 17 -11.15 -38.88 39.43
C PRO A 17 -10.94 -38.68 37.93
N GLU A 18 -11.97 -39.00 37.14
CA GLU A 18 -11.93 -38.83 35.70
C GLU A 18 -11.72 -37.35 35.39
N THR A 19 -10.71 -37.05 34.59
CA THR A 19 -10.49 -35.68 34.12
C THR A 19 -11.53 -35.37 33.06
N GLU A 20 -12.01 -34.13 32.98
CA GLU A 20 -12.96 -33.67 31.95
C GLU A 20 -12.54 -34.08 30.51
N ARG A 21 -11.22 -34.17 30.26
CA ARG A 21 -10.66 -34.62 28.98
C ARG A 21 -10.81 -36.13 28.75
N SER A 22 -10.69 -36.96 29.79
CA SER A 22 -10.89 -38.41 29.68
C SER A 22 -12.36 -38.74 29.50
N ARG A 23 -13.26 -38.02 30.19
CA ARG A 23 -14.71 -38.20 30.06
C ARG A 23 -15.20 -37.91 28.63
N LYS A 24 -14.76 -36.78 28.05
CA LYS A 24 -15.05 -36.43 26.64
C LYS A 24 -14.46 -37.42 25.63
N ALA A 25 -13.34 -38.05 25.94
CA ALA A 25 -12.76 -39.10 25.09
C ALA A 25 -13.53 -40.43 25.19
N LEU A 26 -14.01 -40.77 26.39
CA LEU A 26 -14.89 -41.91 26.65
C LEU A 26 -16.25 -41.73 25.97
N GLU A 27 -16.85 -40.54 26.02
CA GLU A 27 -18.12 -40.20 25.34
C GLU A 27 -18.02 -40.37 23.81
N LYS A 28 -16.83 -40.19 23.23
CA LYS A 28 -16.55 -40.43 21.79
C LYS A 28 -16.09 -41.87 21.49
N SER A 29 -15.94 -42.70 22.51
CA SER A 29 -15.47 -44.07 22.32
C SER A 29 -16.59 -44.93 21.70
N TYR A 30 -16.19 -45.87 20.85
CA TYR A 30 -17.12 -46.81 20.23
C TYR A 30 -17.95 -47.58 21.27
N GLY A 31 -17.36 -47.95 22.40
CA GLY A 31 -18.04 -48.67 23.48
C GLY A 31 -19.14 -47.85 24.15
N PHE A 32 -18.93 -46.54 24.32
CA PHE A 32 -19.93 -45.63 24.89
C PHE A 32 -21.10 -45.44 23.92
N LEU A 33 -20.80 -45.16 22.64
CA LEU A 33 -21.84 -45.02 21.61
C LEU A 33 -22.64 -46.32 21.44
N LEU A 34 -21.99 -47.49 21.48
CA LEU A 34 -22.69 -48.77 21.39
C LEU A 34 -23.57 -49.05 22.62
N ARG A 35 -23.16 -48.61 23.81
CA ARG A 35 -24.00 -48.68 25.00
C ARG A 35 -25.22 -47.77 24.84
N GLN A 36 -25.04 -46.54 24.37
CA GLN A 36 -26.14 -45.60 24.15
C GLN A 36 -27.15 -46.13 23.12
N ILE A 37 -26.68 -46.75 22.02
CA ILE A 37 -27.54 -47.40 21.03
C ILE A 37 -28.30 -48.60 21.63
N LYS A 38 -27.68 -49.36 22.54
CA LYS A 38 -28.31 -50.53 23.18
C LYS A 38 -29.30 -50.15 24.29
N GLU A 39 -29.10 -49.00 24.93
CA GLU A 39 -29.99 -48.47 25.95
C GLU A 39 -31.27 -47.87 25.35
N GLU A 40 -31.27 -47.56 24.04
CA GLU A 40 -32.46 -47.13 23.34
C GLU A 40 -33.50 -48.27 23.26
N PRO A 41 -34.71 -48.08 23.81
CA PRO A 41 -35.72 -49.14 23.86
C PRO A 41 -36.28 -49.43 22.46
N TRP A 42 -36.47 -50.72 22.16
CA TRP A 42 -37.15 -51.13 20.94
C TRP A 42 -38.62 -50.73 20.95
N ILE A 43 -39.06 -50.11 19.86
CA ILE A 43 -40.47 -49.78 19.63
C ILE A 43 -41.00 -50.77 18.60
N GLU A 44 -41.95 -51.61 19.01
CA GLU A 44 -42.65 -52.49 18.08
C GLU A 44 -43.58 -51.66 17.20
N VAL A 45 -43.48 -51.84 15.87
CA VAL A 45 -44.28 -51.12 14.89
C VAL A 45 -45.05 -52.10 14.02
N ASN A 46 -46.29 -51.73 13.69
CA ASN A 46 -47.10 -52.49 12.75
C ASN A 46 -46.68 -52.12 11.31
N TYR A 47 -46.19 -53.10 10.57
CA TYR A 47 -45.83 -52.90 9.18
C TYR A 47 -47.06 -52.97 8.27
N HIS A 48 -47.35 -51.86 7.59
CA HIS A 48 -48.39 -51.79 6.56
C HIS A 48 -47.74 -51.69 5.19
N LYS A 49 -48.03 -52.65 4.29
CA LYS A 49 -47.45 -52.66 2.94
C LYS A 49 -47.97 -51.48 2.09
N TYR A 50 -47.22 -51.15 1.05
CA TYR A 50 -47.65 -50.22 0.00
C TYR A 50 -48.96 -50.70 -0.66
N GLY A 51 -49.92 -49.79 -0.84
CA GLY A 51 -51.25 -50.06 -1.39
C GLY A 51 -52.23 -50.67 -0.38
N SER A 52 -51.91 -50.65 0.90
CA SER A 52 -52.91 -50.88 1.95
C SER A 52 -53.69 -49.60 2.23
N GLU A 53 -54.95 -49.72 2.67
CA GLU A 53 -55.80 -48.57 3.02
C GLU A 53 -55.12 -47.63 4.03
N TYR A 54 -54.41 -48.20 5.01
CA TYR A 54 -53.65 -47.43 5.99
C TYR A 54 -52.51 -46.64 5.34
N SER A 55 -51.76 -47.26 4.42
CA SER A 55 -50.69 -46.56 3.69
C SER A 55 -51.22 -45.43 2.80
N GLU A 56 -52.38 -45.62 2.17
CA GLU A 56 -53.02 -44.60 1.33
C GLU A 56 -53.56 -43.44 2.18
N PHE A 57 -54.11 -43.75 3.36
CA PHE A 57 -54.54 -42.74 4.31
C PHE A 57 -53.39 -41.87 4.81
N GLU A 58 -52.26 -42.46 5.19
CA GLU A 58 -51.06 -41.71 5.59
C GLU A 58 -50.46 -40.93 4.41
N HIS A 59 -50.43 -41.51 3.20
CA HIS A 59 -49.97 -40.82 1.98
C HIS A 59 -50.78 -39.55 1.71
N ARG A 60 -52.09 -39.55 1.97
CA ARG A 60 -52.92 -38.35 1.83
C ARG A 60 -52.48 -37.19 2.73
N LYS A 61 -51.78 -37.45 3.84
CA LYS A 61 -51.25 -36.41 4.74
C LYS A 61 -50.01 -35.69 4.19
N LEU A 62 -49.39 -36.22 3.14
CA LEU A 62 -48.27 -35.55 2.47
C LEU A 62 -48.72 -34.36 1.61
N TYR A 63 -50.01 -34.30 1.28
CA TYR A 63 -50.59 -33.18 0.56
C TYR A 63 -50.89 -32.04 1.53
N CYS A 64 -50.44 -30.83 1.18
CA CYS A 64 -50.93 -29.61 1.80
C CYS A 64 -52.28 -29.25 1.16
N MET A 65 -53.29 -28.96 1.99
CA MET A 65 -54.65 -28.61 1.52
C MET A 65 -54.84 -27.10 1.27
N TYR A 66 -53.79 -26.30 1.46
CA TYR A 66 -53.80 -24.86 1.23
C TYR A 66 -53.12 -24.57 -0.11
N GLU A 67 -53.92 -24.18 -1.11
CA GLU A 67 -53.43 -23.91 -2.48
C GLU A 67 -52.88 -22.47 -2.64
N ASP A 68 -53.27 -21.52 -1.77
CA ASP A 68 -53.05 -20.07 -1.96
C ASP A 68 -52.43 -19.34 -0.75
N GLU A 69 -51.55 -19.98 0.02
CA GLU A 69 -50.71 -19.21 0.95
C GLU A 69 -49.57 -18.56 0.17
N HIS A 70 -49.66 -17.25 -0.02
CA HIS A 70 -48.56 -16.45 -0.55
C HIS A 70 -47.32 -16.66 0.34
N VAL A 71 -46.28 -17.30 -0.20
CA VAL A 71 -45.08 -17.62 0.57
C VAL A 71 -44.16 -16.41 0.64
N ASP A 72 -44.39 -15.54 1.62
CA ASP A 72 -43.57 -14.34 1.89
C ASP A 72 -42.14 -14.63 2.37
N GLN A 73 -41.79 -15.91 2.56
CA GLN A 73 -40.50 -16.31 3.12
C GLN A 73 -39.37 -16.37 2.07
N PHE A 74 -39.71 -16.41 0.77
CA PHE A 74 -38.73 -16.47 -0.33
C PHE A 74 -38.53 -15.13 -1.03
N ASN A 75 -38.46 -14.05 -0.25
CA ASN A 75 -38.33 -12.68 -0.77
C ASN A 75 -36.88 -12.20 -0.92
N LEU A 76 -35.90 -13.11 -0.90
CA LEU A 76 -34.49 -12.76 -1.03
C LEU A 76 -34.14 -12.40 -2.48
N SER A 77 -33.34 -11.34 -2.65
CA SER A 77 -32.74 -11.07 -3.95
C SER A 77 -31.70 -12.15 -4.30
N PRO A 78 -31.39 -12.38 -5.59
CA PRO A 78 -30.35 -13.32 -5.97
C PRO A 78 -28.98 -13.04 -5.31
N GLN A 79 -28.68 -11.76 -5.05
CA GLN A 79 -27.43 -11.36 -4.39
C GLN A 79 -27.44 -11.71 -2.90
N ASP A 80 -28.56 -11.43 -2.21
CA ASP A 80 -28.69 -11.74 -0.78
C ASP A 80 -28.71 -13.25 -0.53
N TYR A 81 -29.38 -14.00 -1.41
CA TYR A 81 -29.38 -15.46 -1.38
C TYR A 81 -27.96 -16.03 -1.55
N LEU A 82 -27.19 -15.48 -2.50
CA LEU A 82 -25.80 -15.90 -2.71
C LEU A 82 -24.91 -15.58 -1.50
N ASN A 83 -25.08 -14.41 -0.89
CA ASN A 83 -24.36 -14.01 0.32
C ASN A 83 -24.67 -14.93 1.51
N GLN A 84 -25.87 -15.53 1.56
CA GLN A 84 -26.25 -16.46 2.61
C GLN A 84 -25.73 -17.88 2.35
N LEU A 85 -25.72 -18.32 1.08
CA LEU A 85 -25.14 -19.61 0.68
C LEU A 85 -23.62 -19.64 0.87
N VAL A 86 -22.96 -18.52 0.58
CA VAL A 86 -21.52 -18.36 0.70
C VAL A 86 -21.24 -17.18 1.63
N PRO A 87 -21.33 -17.39 2.96
CA PRO A 87 -21.06 -16.32 3.90
C PRO A 87 -19.60 -15.85 3.71
N PRO A 88 -19.34 -14.53 3.75
CA PRO A 88 -17.98 -14.01 3.62
C PRO A 88 -17.09 -14.62 4.70
N THR A 89 -16.04 -15.33 4.30
CA THR A 89 -15.06 -15.91 5.22
C THR A 89 -14.42 -14.78 6.03
N GLU A 90 -14.33 -14.93 7.36
CA GLU A 90 -13.68 -13.94 8.24
C GLU A 90 -12.24 -13.62 7.82
N GLU A 91 -11.59 -14.52 7.08
CA GLU A 91 -10.27 -14.32 6.47
C GLU A 91 -10.21 -13.08 5.56
N VAL A 92 -11.28 -12.71 4.86
CA VAL A 92 -11.34 -11.47 4.06
C VAL A 92 -11.37 -10.22 4.95
N LYS A 93 -11.92 -10.33 6.16
CA LYS A 93 -11.84 -9.26 7.17
C LYS A 93 -10.45 -9.22 7.82
N MET A 94 -9.78 -10.36 8.00
CA MET A 94 -8.47 -10.44 8.68
C MET A 94 -7.25 -10.15 7.80
N LEU A 95 -7.37 -10.04 6.47
CA LEU A 95 -6.27 -9.54 5.62
C LEU A 95 -5.99 -8.03 5.79
N THR A 96 -6.70 -7.35 6.69
CA THR A 96 -6.70 -5.88 6.82
C THR A 96 -5.85 -5.24 7.93
N PRO A 97 -5.45 -5.88 9.04
CA PRO A 97 -4.63 -5.21 10.04
C PRO A 97 -3.15 -5.36 9.69
N GLY A 98 -2.61 -4.41 8.91
CA GLY A 98 -1.17 -4.19 8.81
C GLY A 98 -0.59 -4.05 7.41
N LEU A 99 -1.33 -4.40 6.35
CA LEU A 99 -0.90 -4.07 4.98
C LEU A 99 -1.14 -2.57 4.72
N PRO A 100 -0.15 -1.85 4.17
CA PRO A 100 -0.39 -0.51 3.64
C PRO A 100 -1.59 -0.52 2.69
N SER A 101 -2.46 0.48 2.80
CA SER A 101 -3.72 0.52 2.04
C SER A 101 -3.52 0.40 0.51
N HIS A 102 -2.40 0.90 0.00
CA HIS A 102 -1.99 0.80 -1.41
C HIS A 102 -1.79 -0.64 -1.91
N LEU A 103 -1.60 -1.62 -1.01
CA LEU A 103 -1.46 -3.05 -1.30
C LEU A 103 -2.75 -3.84 -1.08
N MET A 104 -3.87 -3.19 -0.76
CA MET A 104 -5.16 -3.85 -0.53
C MET A 104 -5.88 -4.22 -1.84
N CYS A 105 -6.57 -5.37 -1.84
CA CYS A 105 -7.47 -5.76 -2.93
C CYS A 105 -8.71 -4.84 -2.98
N ARG A 106 -9.31 -4.68 -4.18
CA ARG A 106 -10.49 -3.81 -4.41
C ARG A 106 -11.66 -4.05 -3.45
N SER A 107 -11.83 -5.28 -2.97
CA SER A 107 -12.85 -5.63 -1.96
C SER A 107 -12.54 -5.10 -0.56
N GLY A 108 -11.26 -5.08 -0.15
CA GLY A 108 -10.81 -4.43 1.10
C GLY A 108 -10.94 -2.90 1.05
N LEU A 109 -10.86 -2.32 -0.16
CA LEU A 109 -11.21 -0.92 -0.44
C LEU A 109 -12.73 -0.67 -0.49
N LYS A 110 -13.58 -1.56 0.02
CA LYS A 110 -14.98 -1.22 0.28
C LYS A 110 -15.24 -0.92 1.76
N SER A 111 -14.35 -1.34 2.66
CA SER A 111 -14.51 -1.14 4.11
C SER A 111 -13.89 0.14 4.67
N LEU A 112 -13.02 0.85 3.95
CA LEU A 112 -12.45 2.13 4.45
C LEU A 112 -13.46 3.29 4.35
N ASP A 113 -13.13 4.41 4.96
CA ASP A 113 -13.87 5.64 4.74
C ASP A 113 -13.62 6.21 3.33
N LEU A 114 -14.40 7.23 2.95
CA LEU A 114 -14.21 7.87 1.64
C LEU A 114 -12.81 8.47 1.48
N HIS A 115 -12.23 8.98 2.57
CA HIS A 115 -10.94 9.64 2.56
C HIS A 115 -9.81 8.67 2.19
N GLU A 116 -9.69 7.58 2.93
CA GLU A 116 -8.67 6.56 2.71
C GLU A 116 -8.89 5.82 1.39
N HIS A 117 -10.12 5.67 0.91
CA HIS A 117 -10.36 5.14 -0.44
C HIS A 117 -9.82 6.03 -1.55
N VAL A 118 -10.17 7.32 -1.56
CA VAL A 118 -9.68 8.25 -2.58
C VAL A 118 -8.17 8.39 -2.49
N LYS A 119 -7.62 8.51 -1.28
CA LYS A 119 -6.17 8.56 -1.04
C LYS A 119 -5.46 7.33 -1.59
N THR A 120 -5.97 6.13 -1.30
CA THR A 120 -5.37 4.87 -1.75
C THR A 120 -5.46 4.71 -3.26
N ALA A 121 -6.61 5.05 -3.86
CA ALA A 121 -6.78 5.05 -5.31
C ALA A 121 -5.77 5.99 -5.98
N MET A 122 -5.56 7.20 -5.43
CA MET A 122 -4.61 8.17 -5.96
C MET A 122 -3.14 7.75 -5.77
N ILE A 123 -2.79 7.12 -4.65
CA ILE A 123 -1.43 6.58 -4.44
C ILE A 123 -1.13 5.49 -5.47
N ASN A 124 -2.11 4.62 -5.75
CA ASN A 124 -1.95 3.53 -6.72
C ASN A 124 -1.92 4.02 -8.18
N ALA A 125 -2.75 5.00 -8.52
CA ALA A 125 -2.81 5.54 -9.87
C ALA A 125 -1.65 6.50 -10.19
N GLY A 126 -1.21 7.30 -9.21
CA GLY A 126 -0.24 8.38 -9.39
C GLY A 126 -0.83 9.60 -10.12
N VAL A 127 -1.40 9.38 -11.30
CA VAL A 127 -2.08 10.36 -12.14
C VAL A 127 -3.39 9.75 -12.66
N ALA A 128 -4.50 10.49 -12.56
CA ALA A 128 -5.81 10.04 -13.05
C ALA A 128 -6.68 11.22 -13.50
N SER A 129 -7.54 11.00 -14.48
CA SER A 129 -8.65 11.93 -14.76
C SER A 129 -9.72 11.82 -13.65
N PHE A 130 -10.52 12.88 -13.48
CA PHE A 130 -11.59 12.84 -12.48
C PHE A 130 -12.66 11.80 -12.82
N THR A 131 -12.92 11.58 -14.11
CA THR A 131 -13.89 10.60 -14.60
C THR A 131 -13.46 9.17 -14.26
N GLU A 132 -12.23 8.80 -14.59
CA GLU A 132 -11.67 7.46 -14.27
C GLU A 132 -11.70 7.20 -12.76
N LEU A 133 -11.38 8.22 -11.94
CA LEU A 133 -11.42 8.07 -10.49
C LEU A 133 -12.83 7.77 -9.96
N ILE A 134 -13.86 8.45 -10.47
CA ILE A 134 -15.24 8.18 -10.08
C ILE A 134 -15.68 6.77 -10.49
N GLU A 135 -15.30 6.34 -11.70
CA GLU A 135 -15.58 4.99 -12.20
C GLU A 135 -14.95 3.91 -11.32
N VAL A 136 -13.70 4.09 -10.89
CA VAL A 136 -12.98 3.14 -10.02
C VAL A 136 -13.59 3.03 -8.62
N LEU A 137 -14.18 4.12 -8.11
CA LEU A 137 -14.73 4.14 -6.75
C LEU A 137 -16.07 3.39 -6.61
N GLU A 138 -16.79 3.12 -7.72
CA GLU A 138 -17.99 2.25 -7.82
C GLU A 138 -19.05 2.43 -6.69
N ARG A 139 -19.15 3.63 -6.08
CA ARG A 139 -20.07 3.93 -4.96
C ARG A 139 -21.32 4.71 -5.38
N GLY A 140 -21.55 4.81 -6.69
CA GLY A 140 -22.71 5.49 -7.28
C GLY A 140 -22.37 6.89 -7.82
N ASN A 141 -23.21 7.38 -8.73
CA ASN A 141 -23.02 8.66 -9.42
C ASN A 141 -23.93 9.77 -8.88
N SER A 142 -24.25 9.73 -7.57
CA SER A 142 -25.02 10.82 -6.96
C SER A 142 -24.19 12.11 -6.93
N VAL A 143 -24.85 13.25 -7.11
CA VAL A 143 -24.17 14.56 -7.15
C VAL A 143 -23.40 14.81 -5.85
N ASP A 144 -24.01 14.48 -4.70
CA ASP A 144 -23.40 14.66 -3.38
C ASP A 144 -22.15 13.79 -3.19
N PHE A 145 -22.16 12.57 -3.72
CA PHE A 145 -20.99 11.69 -3.69
C PHE A 145 -19.85 12.29 -4.53
N VAL A 146 -20.14 12.73 -5.76
CA VAL A 146 -19.14 13.34 -6.65
C VAL A 146 -18.51 14.58 -6.01
N LEU A 147 -19.31 15.44 -5.37
CA LEU A 147 -18.80 16.62 -4.66
C LEU A 147 -17.96 16.24 -3.42
N SER A 148 -18.35 15.19 -2.71
CA SER A 148 -17.60 14.68 -1.55
C SER A 148 -16.25 14.11 -1.98
N VAL A 149 -16.20 13.34 -3.07
CA VAL A 149 -14.95 12.86 -3.68
C VAL A 149 -14.07 14.04 -4.07
N LEU A 150 -14.63 15.03 -4.76
CA LEU A 150 -13.88 16.22 -5.19
C LEU A 150 -13.29 17.03 -4.02
N LYS A 151 -13.99 17.08 -2.87
CA LYS A 151 -13.51 17.73 -1.65
C LYS A 151 -12.35 16.96 -1.01
N VAL A 152 -12.44 15.63 -0.95
CA VAL A 152 -11.37 14.76 -0.44
C VAL A 152 -10.17 14.80 -1.37
N LEU A 153 -10.40 14.76 -2.68
CA LEU A 153 -9.36 14.71 -3.69
C LEU A 153 -8.41 15.92 -3.61
N GLN A 154 -8.93 17.12 -3.34
CA GLN A 154 -8.12 18.33 -3.10
C GLN A 154 -7.18 18.22 -1.88
N GLN A 155 -7.47 17.32 -0.93
CA GLN A 155 -6.64 17.10 0.26
C GLN A 155 -5.49 16.14 -0.02
N VAL A 156 -5.63 15.22 -0.98
CA VAL A 156 -4.65 14.15 -1.25
C VAL A 156 -3.95 14.27 -2.60
N ALA A 157 -4.48 15.10 -3.51
CA ALA A 157 -3.96 15.31 -4.85
C ALA A 157 -3.95 16.81 -5.22
N VAL A 158 -3.21 17.13 -6.29
CA VAL A 158 -3.11 18.44 -6.91
C VAL A 158 -3.51 18.36 -8.38
N LEU A 159 -4.06 19.45 -8.91
CA LEU A 159 -4.55 19.48 -10.28
C LEU A 159 -3.47 19.95 -11.26
N VAL A 160 -3.19 19.16 -12.30
CA VAL A 160 -2.24 19.46 -13.37
C VAL A 160 -2.93 19.20 -14.71
N GLN A 161 -3.09 20.26 -15.53
CA GLN A 161 -3.76 20.19 -16.83
C GLN A 161 -5.17 19.55 -16.81
N GLY A 162 -5.95 19.81 -15.76
CA GLY A 162 -7.29 19.21 -15.60
C GLY A 162 -7.30 17.78 -15.05
N ASN A 163 -6.13 17.14 -14.92
CA ASN A 163 -5.98 15.81 -14.33
C ASN A 163 -5.46 15.90 -12.89
N TRP A 164 -5.75 14.89 -12.08
CA TRP A 164 -5.34 14.82 -10.69
C TRP A 164 -4.05 14.03 -10.52
N VAL A 165 -3.11 14.59 -9.77
CA VAL A 165 -1.82 13.98 -9.46
C VAL A 165 -1.68 13.88 -7.95
N VAL A 166 -1.34 12.70 -7.43
CA VAL A 166 -1.20 12.49 -5.98
C VAL A 166 -0.11 13.41 -5.39
N LYS A 167 -0.33 13.94 -4.18
CA LYS A 167 0.61 14.87 -3.53
C LYS A 167 1.95 14.22 -3.20
N SER A 168 3.03 14.99 -3.29
CA SER A 168 4.41 14.49 -3.10
C SER A 168 4.66 13.96 -1.69
N GLU A 169 4.03 14.53 -0.67
CA GLU A 169 4.14 14.09 0.72
C GLU A 169 3.58 12.69 0.99
N LEU A 170 2.67 12.20 0.13
CA LEU A 170 2.08 10.86 0.24
C LEU A 170 2.96 9.78 -0.39
N ILE A 171 3.77 10.13 -1.41
CA ILE A 171 4.69 9.19 -2.08
C ILE A 171 6.05 9.16 -1.38
N TYR A 172 6.51 10.32 -0.88
CA TYR A 172 7.85 10.48 -0.32
C TYR A 172 7.79 10.91 1.15
N PRO A 173 7.57 10.02 2.13
CA PRO A 173 7.53 10.39 3.55
C PRO A 173 8.81 11.09 4.02
N LYS A 174 8.69 12.15 4.83
CA LYS A 174 9.82 13.03 5.23
C LYS A 174 10.92 12.33 6.04
N GLU A 175 10.56 11.27 6.75
CA GLU A 175 11.49 10.49 7.61
C GLU A 175 12.39 9.53 6.80
N SER A 176 12.12 9.37 5.51
CA SER A 176 12.83 8.45 4.63
C SER A 176 13.75 9.19 3.65
N LYS A 177 14.65 8.44 3.03
CA LYS A 177 15.52 8.89 1.94
C LYS A 177 15.17 8.14 0.65
N SER A 178 15.49 8.73 -0.49
CA SER A 178 15.38 8.05 -1.77
C SER A 178 16.45 6.97 -1.94
N GLU A 179 16.32 6.18 -3.00
CA GLU A 179 17.27 5.12 -3.35
C GLU A 179 18.70 5.65 -3.59
N SER A 180 18.82 6.91 -4.04
CA SER A 180 20.09 7.61 -4.21
C SER A 180 20.66 8.19 -2.90
N GLY A 181 19.95 8.04 -1.78
CA GLY A 181 20.33 8.55 -0.46
C GLY A 181 19.95 10.01 -0.19
N VAL A 182 19.16 10.64 -1.07
CA VAL A 182 18.72 12.02 -0.92
C VAL A 182 17.54 12.12 0.05
N SER A 183 17.46 13.19 0.84
CA SER A 183 16.31 13.43 1.72
C SER A 183 15.03 13.57 0.90
N ASN A 184 13.98 12.85 1.30
CA ASN A 184 12.68 12.91 0.63
C ASN A 184 12.08 14.32 0.58
N ASP A 185 12.40 15.20 1.52
CA ASP A 185 11.95 16.60 1.46
C ASP A 185 12.53 17.33 0.22
N LEU A 186 13.76 17.02 -0.19
CA LEU A 186 14.34 17.56 -1.43
C LEU A 186 13.68 16.94 -2.66
N VAL A 187 13.39 15.63 -2.62
CA VAL A 187 12.70 14.90 -3.70
C VAL A 187 11.29 15.44 -3.89
N GLN A 188 10.55 15.70 -2.80
CA GLN A 188 9.23 16.34 -2.84
C GLN A 188 9.28 17.70 -3.54
N ARG A 189 10.23 18.57 -3.18
CA ARG A 189 10.39 19.88 -3.82
C ARG A 189 10.70 19.76 -5.31
N GLY A 190 11.56 18.82 -5.67
CA GLY A 190 11.89 18.54 -7.07
C GLY A 190 10.69 18.05 -7.87
N ARG A 191 9.91 17.14 -7.30
CA ARG A 191 8.66 16.66 -7.90
C ARG A 191 7.65 17.79 -8.06
N ASP A 192 7.45 18.61 -7.03
CA ASP A 192 6.53 19.75 -7.11
C ASP A 192 6.95 20.76 -8.18
N PHE A 193 8.25 20.97 -8.37
CA PHE A 193 8.76 21.81 -9.47
C PHE A 193 8.45 21.21 -10.84
N VAL A 194 8.67 19.90 -11.03
CA VAL A 194 8.31 19.19 -12.27
C VAL A 194 6.80 19.30 -12.54
N LEU A 195 5.97 19.06 -11.54
CA LEU A 195 4.51 19.20 -11.66
C LEU A 195 4.10 20.63 -12.00
N TYR A 196 4.75 21.63 -11.38
CA TYR A 196 4.54 23.02 -11.72
C TYR A 196 4.88 23.31 -13.20
N LEU A 197 5.99 22.80 -13.72
CA LEU A 197 6.32 22.94 -15.14
C LEU A 197 5.24 22.34 -16.04
N PHE A 198 4.67 21.19 -15.66
CA PHE A 198 3.54 20.61 -16.38
C PHE A 198 2.25 21.44 -16.30
N THR A 199 2.10 22.34 -15.32
CA THR A 199 0.97 23.30 -15.35
C THR A 199 1.14 24.39 -16.42
N LYS A 200 2.35 24.60 -16.92
CA LYS A 200 2.69 25.63 -17.91
C LYS A 200 2.86 25.04 -19.31
N ASN A 201 3.48 23.87 -19.39
CA ASN A 201 3.86 23.19 -20.61
C ASN A 201 3.33 21.76 -20.61
N THR A 202 3.03 21.21 -21.79
CA THR A 202 2.68 19.78 -21.94
C THR A 202 3.87 18.84 -21.91
N SER A 203 5.08 19.39 -22.08
CA SER A 203 6.32 18.64 -22.05
C SER A 203 7.43 19.37 -21.30
N VAL A 204 8.41 18.59 -20.83
CA VAL A 204 9.60 19.09 -20.12
C VAL A 204 10.85 18.35 -20.59
N ILE A 205 12.00 19.02 -20.51
CA ILE A 205 13.30 18.46 -20.85
C ILE A 205 14.06 18.13 -19.55
N ARG A 206 14.55 16.90 -19.44
CA ARG A 206 15.19 16.40 -18.20
C ARG A 206 16.45 17.19 -17.81
N SER A 207 17.25 17.66 -18.77
CA SER A 207 18.46 18.45 -18.49
C SER A 207 18.11 19.80 -17.84
N GLU A 208 17.09 20.49 -18.35
CA GLU A 208 16.62 21.77 -17.79
C GLU A 208 16.11 21.60 -16.35
N VAL A 209 15.39 20.50 -16.09
CA VAL A 209 14.95 20.14 -14.73
C VAL A 209 16.15 19.88 -13.82
N ALA A 210 17.17 19.17 -14.31
CA ALA A 210 18.35 18.80 -13.53
C ALA A 210 19.18 20.02 -13.11
N GLU A 211 19.33 21.01 -13.98
CA GLU A 211 20.03 22.27 -13.69
C GLU A 211 19.37 23.04 -12.54
N MET A 212 18.03 23.02 -12.47
CA MET A 212 17.27 23.78 -11.48
C MET A 212 17.12 23.05 -10.13
N VAL A 213 16.80 21.76 -10.17
CA VAL A 213 16.32 21.02 -9.00
C VAL A 213 17.47 20.42 -8.16
N ARG A 214 18.67 20.30 -8.74
CA ARG A 214 19.88 19.76 -8.07
C ARG A 214 19.64 18.41 -7.39
N LEU A 215 18.80 17.58 -8.00
CA LEU A 215 18.63 16.18 -7.64
C LEU A 215 19.54 15.31 -8.51
N PRO A 216 20.02 14.17 -8.00
CA PRO A 216 20.66 13.16 -8.82
C PRO A 216 19.78 12.78 -10.02
N GLY A 217 20.43 12.50 -11.15
CA GLY A 217 19.72 12.14 -12.38
C GLY A 217 18.76 10.98 -12.19
N ALA A 218 19.10 9.99 -11.34
CA ALA A 218 18.24 8.86 -11.02
C ALA A 218 16.88 9.33 -10.45
N ASP A 219 16.88 10.12 -9.37
CA ASP A 219 15.63 10.60 -8.75
C ASP A 219 14.79 11.45 -9.71
N ILE A 220 15.41 12.26 -10.58
CA ILE A 220 14.68 13.04 -11.58
C ILE A 220 14.00 12.12 -12.60
N LYS A 221 14.69 11.06 -13.02
CA LYS A 221 14.13 10.06 -13.94
C LYS A 221 12.94 9.36 -13.29
N ASP A 222 13.07 8.98 -12.02
CA ASP A 222 12.03 8.27 -11.28
C ASP A 222 10.80 9.17 -11.10
N ILE A 223 11.00 10.44 -10.70
CA ILE A 223 9.94 11.46 -10.64
C ILE A 223 9.21 11.57 -11.99
N LEU A 224 9.95 11.76 -13.08
CA LEU A 224 9.37 11.93 -14.41
C LEU A 224 8.61 10.67 -14.84
N SER A 225 9.18 9.49 -14.63
CA SER A 225 8.55 8.21 -14.99
C SER A 225 7.21 7.98 -14.29
N GLY A 226 7.01 8.55 -13.09
CA GLY A 226 5.76 8.42 -12.35
C GLY A 226 4.64 9.36 -12.82
N VAL A 227 4.93 10.36 -13.66
CA VAL A 227 3.95 11.41 -14.06
C VAL A 227 3.96 11.75 -15.55
N SER A 228 4.85 11.15 -16.33
CA SER A 228 5.06 11.47 -17.74
C SER A 228 5.60 10.28 -18.54
N THR A 229 5.40 10.34 -19.85
CA THR A 229 5.91 9.36 -20.81
C THR A 229 7.15 9.92 -21.52
N HIS A 230 8.18 9.10 -21.69
CA HIS A 230 9.42 9.50 -22.37
C HIS A 230 9.31 9.31 -23.89
N SER A 231 9.45 10.40 -24.65
CA SER A 231 9.56 10.35 -26.11
C SER A 231 11.03 10.26 -26.52
N THR A 232 11.51 9.05 -26.85
CA THR A 232 12.91 8.80 -27.23
C THR A 232 13.34 9.54 -28.49
N GLU A 233 12.41 9.79 -29.42
CA GLU A 233 12.70 10.47 -30.68
C GLU A 233 13.01 11.95 -30.50
N ARG A 234 12.38 12.58 -29.50
CA ARG A 234 12.45 14.03 -29.26
C ARG A 234 13.26 14.39 -28.02
N GLY A 235 13.60 13.42 -27.16
CA GLY A 235 14.29 13.66 -25.90
C GLY A 235 13.47 14.46 -24.88
N ILE A 236 12.14 14.45 -25.03
CA ILE A 236 11.21 15.19 -24.16
C ILE A 236 10.34 14.23 -23.34
N TRP A 237 9.88 14.72 -22.20
CA TRP A 237 8.92 14.02 -21.34
C TRP A 237 7.57 14.72 -21.44
N GLU A 238 6.56 13.99 -21.90
CA GLU A 238 5.20 14.51 -22.09
C GLU A 238 4.31 14.07 -20.93
N PHE A 239 3.47 14.97 -20.43
CA PHE A 239 2.57 14.66 -19.31
C PHE A 239 1.70 13.44 -19.63
N LEU A 240 1.49 12.57 -18.63
CA LEU A 240 0.95 11.21 -18.85
C LEU A 240 -0.44 11.21 -19.52
N LEU A 241 -1.28 12.18 -19.19
CA LEU A 241 -2.64 12.28 -19.70
C LEU A 241 -2.82 13.56 -20.52
N PRO A 242 -3.67 13.55 -21.57
CA PRO A 242 -4.03 14.77 -22.28
C PRO A 242 -4.76 15.75 -21.36
N THR A 243 -4.72 17.04 -21.69
CA THR A 243 -5.42 18.07 -20.91
C THR A 243 -6.92 17.79 -20.84
N ASP A 244 -7.46 17.65 -19.62
CA ASP A 244 -8.89 17.41 -19.40
C ASP A 244 -9.68 18.73 -19.41
N HIS A 245 -10.00 19.21 -20.61
CA HIS A 245 -10.81 20.41 -20.80
C HIS A 245 -12.23 20.29 -20.25
N ALA A 246 -12.79 19.08 -20.18
CA ALA A 246 -14.12 18.85 -19.67
C ALA A 246 -14.18 19.12 -18.16
N PHE A 247 -13.20 18.61 -17.42
CA PHE A 247 -13.06 18.90 -15.99
C PHE A 247 -12.87 20.40 -15.73
N LEU A 248 -11.97 21.04 -16.48
CA LEU A 248 -11.68 22.48 -16.33
C LEU A 248 -12.93 23.35 -16.54
N LYS A 249 -13.76 23.01 -17.53
CA LYS A 249 -15.00 23.72 -17.81
C LYS A 249 -16.08 23.44 -16.75
N LYS A 250 -16.13 22.22 -16.23
CA LYS A 250 -17.16 21.78 -15.27
C LYS A 250 -16.91 22.29 -13.84
N TYR A 251 -15.64 22.43 -13.43
CA TYR A 251 -15.26 22.85 -12.08
C TYR A 251 -14.28 24.05 -12.07
N PRO A 252 -14.69 25.22 -12.61
CA PRO A 252 -13.80 26.37 -12.76
C PRO A 252 -13.30 26.93 -11.43
N GLU A 253 -14.12 26.90 -10.37
CA GLU A 253 -13.72 27.37 -9.03
C GLU A 253 -12.59 26.52 -8.42
N VAL A 254 -12.65 25.20 -8.62
CA VAL A 254 -11.61 24.28 -8.14
C VAL A 254 -10.33 24.52 -8.93
N PHE A 255 -10.44 24.70 -10.25
CA PHE A 255 -9.29 25.03 -11.08
C PHE A 255 -8.60 26.32 -10.64
N GLN A 256 -9.38 27.40 -10.40
CA GLN A 256 -8.83 28.67 -9.93
C GLN A 256 -8.13 28.54 -8.57
N ARG A 257 -8.73 27.79 -7.64
CA ARG A 257 -8.10 27.51 -6.34
C ARG A 257 -6.77 26.76 -6.48
N GLN A 258 -6.73 25.75 -7.34
CA GLN A 258 -5.51 24.98 -7.61
C GLN A 258 -4.44 25.84 -8.29
N GLN A 259 -4.82 26.77 -9.17
CA GLN A 259 -3.88 27.74 -9.74
C GLN A 259 -3.25 28.63 -8.66
N MET A 260 -4.03 29.13 -7.69
CA MET A 260 -3.49 29.92 -6.57
C MET A 260 -2.52 29.10 -5.71
N ILE A 261 -2.84 27.82 -5.46
CA ILE A 261 -1.93 26.89 -4.76
C ILE A 261 -0.61 26.75 -5.52
N TRP A 262 -0.67 26.54 -6.85
CA TRP A 262 0.54 26.42 -7.67
C TRP A 262 1.35 27.72 -7.76
N GLN A 263 0.71 28.89 -7.81
CA GLN A 263 1.40 30.18 -7.77
C GLN A 263 2.20 30.31 -6.47
N SER A 264 1.53 30.15 -5.32
CA SER A 264 2.19 30.19 -4.01
C SER A 264 3.32 29.16 -3.89
N ARG A 265 3.10 27.92 -4.37
CA ARG A 265 4.12 26.87 -4.34
C ARG A 265 5.32 27.21 -5.21
N SER A 266 5.10 27.79 -6.40
CA SER A 266 6.17 28.19 -7.31
C SER A 266 7.04 29.32 -6.75
N GLU A 267 6.44 30.27 -6.03
CA GLU A 267 7.16 31.35 -5.34
C GLU A 267 8.02 30.80 -4.19
N GLN A 268 7.49 29.84 -3.41
CA GLN A 268 8.27 29.17 -2.37
C GLN A 268 9.47 28.42 -2.98
N LEU A 269 9.26 27.69 -4.07
CA LEU A 269 10.32 26.94 -4.75
C LEU A 269 11.38 27.87 -5.34
N SER A 270 10.98 28.97 -5.98
CA SER A 270 11.92 29.91 -6.60
C SER A 270 12.81 30.60 -5.57
N HIS A 271 12.27 30.99 -4.41
CA HIS A 271 13.05 31.55 -3.30
C HIS A 271 14.11 30.56 -2.81
N ILE A 272 13.70 29.31 -2.55
CA ILE A 272 14.58 28.24 -2.05
C ILE A 272 15.71 27.94 -3.05
N PHE A 273 15.40 27.82 -4.34
CA PHE A 273 16.41 27.54 -5.36
C PHE A 273 17.38 28.73 -5.53
N THR A 274 16.88 29.97 -5.49
CA THR A 274 17.70 31.19 -5.60
C THR A 274 18.65 31.37 -4.41
N GLU A 275 18.18 31.14 -3.18
CA GLU A 275 19.03 31.25 -1.98
C GLU A 275 20.17 30.23 -1.98
N LYS A 276 19.91 28.99 -2.42
CA LYS A 276 20.94 27.95 -2.49
C LYS A 276 22.02 28.26 -3.52
N ILE A 277 21.66 28.85 -4.66
CA ILE A 277 22.63 29.30 -5.67
C ILE A 277 23.57 30.35 -5.06
N LYS A 278 23.01 31.39 -4.40
CA LYS A 278 23.81 32.44 -3.76
C LYS A 278 24.74 31.93 -2.65
N GLN A 279 24.30 30.96 -1.84
CA GLN A 279 25.13 30.39 -0.78
C GLN A 279 26.31 29.56 -1.29
N GLU A 280 26.17 28.92 -2.44
CA GLU A 280 27.26 28.15 -3.07
C GLU A 280 28.24 29.05 -3.81
N ASP A 281 27.78 30.09 -4.51
CA ASP A 281 28.68 31.08 -5.10
C ASP A 281 29.53 31.78 -4.02
N ALA A 282 28.93 32.04 -2.85
CA ALA A 282 29.66 32.54 -1.68
C ALA A 282 30.68 31.51 -1.13
N LYS A 283 30.36 30.22 -1.11
CA LYS A 283 31.29 29.17 -0.65
C LYS A 283 32.41 28.89 -1.66
N ALA A 284 32.10 28.91 -2.95
CA ALA A 284 33.06 28.75 -4.04
C ALA A 284 34.05 29.92 -4.09
N SER A 285 33.57 31.15 -3.95
CA SER A 285 34.42 32.36 -3.88
C SER A 285 35.30 32.43 -2.63
N VAL A 286 34.82 31.96 -1.47
CA VAL A 286 35.66 31.84 -0.26
C VAL A 286 36.71 30.72 -0.40
N SER A 287 36.38 29.63 -1.11
CA SER A 287 37.32 28.52 -1.36
C SER A 287 38.42 28.87 -2.38
N SER A 288 38.12 29.71 -3.37
CA SER A 288 39.11 30.20 -4.34
C SER A 288 40.06 31.23 -3.72
N SER A 289 39.57 32.06 -2.79
CA SER A 289 40.38 33.04 -2.04
C SER A 289 41.33 32.37 -1.04
N ARG A 290 41.01 31.20 -0.50
CA ARG A 290 41.93 30.43 0.39
C ARG A 290 43.05 29.70 -0.36
N LYS A 291 42.88 29.39 -1.66
CA LYS A 291 43.94 28.75 -2.48
C LYS A 291 44.97 29.75 -3.01
N SER A 292 44.70 31.06 -2.98
CA SER A 292 45.65 32.09 -3.41
C SER A 292 46.54 32.62 -2.27
N HIS A 293 46.26 32.29 -1.01
CA HIS A 293 47.02 32.76 0.16
C HIS A 293 48.03 31.75 0.75
N SER A 294 48.22 30.57 0.16
CA SER A 294 49.20 29.58 0.66
C SER A 294 50.55 29.55 -0.09
N ARG A 295 50.85 30.54 -0.93
CA ARG A 295 52.09 30.56 -1.73
C ARG A 295 52.97 31.81 -1.59
N ALA A 296 52.77 32.62 -0.56
CA ALA A 296 53.62 33.77 -0.28
C ALA A 296 53.87 33.93 1.23
N SER A 297 54.90 33.24 1.74
CA SER A 297 55.77 33.69 2.83
C SER A 297 56.66 32.52 3.28
N ASN A 298 57.94 32.56 2.91
CA ASN A 298 59.06 32.07 3.74
C ASN A 298 60.39 32.37 3.03
N ILE A 299 60.86 33.60 3.25
CA ILE A 299 62.20 34.17 3.04
C ILE A 299 62.20 35.31 4.08
N ASP A 300 63.00 35.42 5.14
CA ASP A 300 64.29 34.86 5.54
C ASP A 300 64.36 34.82 7.08
N ASP A 301 65.16 33.91 7.65
CA ASP A 301 66.00 34.26 8.80
C ASP A 301 67.29 33.42 8.81
N ILE A 302 68.41 34.12 8.94
CA ILE A 302 69.82 33.71 8.80
C ILE A 302 70.43 33.92 10.21
N LEU A 303 71.10 33.01 10.93
CA LEU A 303 72.51 32.57 10.79
C LEU A 303 72.88 31.70 12.03
N SER A 304 73.60 30.58 11.87
CA SER A 304 74.92 30.34 12.50
C SER A 304 75.45 28.90 12.33
N ASN A 305 76.78 28.83 12.14
CA ASN A 305 77.71 27.70 12.23
C ASN A 305 77.96 26.75 11.02
N GLN A 306 78.86 27.20 10.15
CA GLN A 306 80.19 26.61 9.84
C GLN A 306 80.45 25.09 10.02
N LYS A 307 80.76 24.39 8.89
CA LYS A 307 82.06 23.78 8.46
C LYS A 307 81.97 22.40 7.73
N HIS A 308 82.34 22.41 6.43
CA HIS A 308 83.14 21.42 5.64
C HIS A 308 82.65 19.95 5.42
N PRO A 309 83.22 19.14 4.47
CA PRO A 309 82.70 19.00 3.10
C PRO A 309 82.42 17.54 2.64
N VAL A 310 81.78 17.42 1.46
CA VAL A 310 81.51 16.27 0.54
C VAL A 310 82.58 15.17 0.52
N PRO A 311 82.28 13.83 0.56
CA PRO A 311 82.11 12.88 -0.58
C PRO A 311 80.90 12.72 -1.50
N ALA A 312 81.14 12.64 -2.82
CA ALA A 312 80.27 12.04 -3.83
C ALA A 312 80.24 10.51 -3.77
N LYS A 313 79.16 9.88 -4.28
CA LYS A 313 79.21 8.53 -4.88
C LYS A 313 78.17 8.35 -5.99
N GLN A 314 78.67 8.15 -7.20
CA GLN A 314 77.97 7.58 -8.35
C GLN A 314 77.55 6.13 -8.08
N ARG A 315 76.41 5.68 -8.65
CA ARG A 315 76.36 4.50 -9.54
C ARG A 315 74.96 4.24 -10.14
N LYS A 316 74.93 4.14 -11.49
CA LYS A 316 74.26 3.16 -12.39
C LYS A 316 72.88 2.63 -11.97
N GLY A 317 71.81 2.65 -12.79
CA GLY A 317 71.75 2.33 -14.22
C GLY A 317 71.32 0.86 -14.42
N ASN A 318 70.10 0.65 -14.96
CA ASN A 318 69.50 -0.53 -15.66
C ASN A 318 67.97 -0.45 -15.41
N VAL A 319 67.01 -0.43 -16.35
CA VAL A 319 66.78 -1.06 -17.67
C VAL A 319 66.86 -2.59 -17.64
N ALA A 320 65.69 -3.24 -17.56
CA ALA A 320 65.21 -4.42 -18.31
C ALA A 320 63.80 -4.75 -17.76
N GLU A 321 62.71 -4.68 -18.53
CA GLU A 321 62.21 -5.65 -19.54
C GLU A 321 61.69 -6.98 -18.96
N GLN A 322 60.46 -7.30 -19.38
CA GLN A 322 59.78 -8.61 -19.48
C GLN A 322 59.28 -9.32 -18.21
N SER A 323 57.95 -9.33 -18.03
CA SER A 323 57.09 -10.48 -18.38
C SER A 323 55.64 -10.04 -18.50
#